data_AF-A0A2M7XI68-F1
#
_entry.id   AF-A0A2M7XI68-F1
#
_cell.length_a   1.000
_cell.length_b   1.000
_cell.length_c   1.000
_cell.angle_alpha   90.00
_cell.angle_beta   90.00
_cell.angle_gamma   90.00
#
_symmetry.space_group_name_H-M   'P 1'
#
loop_
_entity.id
_entity.type
_entity.pdbx_description
1 polymer ?
#
loop_
_entity_poly.entity_id
_entity_poly.type
_entity_poly.pdbx_seq_one_letter_code
_entity_poly.pdbx_strand_id
1 'polypeptide(L)'
;MSEEEIFWYRRFNVPPSTWAPITRLKYLFGFTTGVSIWWKKHAISEQSILSFIHPDHSIPVIKDDEWIKEEFLQGKSIDPNRPFFPQIEKLIYQIPYGAMRDNGSNIQSIAVDMINSQNCYMTFGGAHCKDVWYISICHDCERSLDTTNGTYSSDAFFSNHLANSHNIVAGFQSIECLSSAFIFDCRNCEYCFGATNKRNRKYLWWNEQLSKEEWEKRRQEINLSCFSVFSKCWQIFFKLIEEEAKWPKCFSTASETSTGEYLYKCTRCFNGYWLKQSTDVFSCWFCDDFRDSAFCTWTGWGGGSYFSNNCINMDQIRFCDVVWYSSNMEYCFNCHDCEYCFGCVGLKKKRFCILNK
;
A
#
# COMPACT_ATOMS: atom_id res chain seq x y z
N MET A 1 -15.39 20.50 -17.29
CA MET A 1 -15.19 19.10 -17.73
C MET A 1 -14.08 19.11 -18.75
N SER A 2 -12.97 18.39 -18.51
CA SER A 2 -11.83 18.35 -19.44
C SER A 2 -11.95 17.24 -20.48
N GLU A 3 -11.07 17.24 -21.48
CA GLU A 3 -10.98 16.17 -22.48
C GLU A 3 -10.57 14.82 -21.84
N GLU A 4 -9.64 14.82 -20.87
CA GLU A 4 -9.27 13.64 -20.08
C GLU A 4 -10.48 13.07 -19.30
N GLU A 5 -11.33 13.94 -18.71
CA GLU A 5 -12.57 13.46 -18.09
C GLU A 5 -13.53 12.83 -19.10
N ILE A 6 -13.69 13.43 -20.29
CA ILE A 6 -14.56 12.91 -21.36
C ILE A 6 -14.03 11.58 -21.91
N PHE A 7 -12.71 11.43 -22.03
CA PHE A 7 -12.06 10.15 -22.32
C PHE A 7 -12.47 9.10 -21.29
N TRP A 8 -12.42 9.44 -19.99
CA TRP A 8 -12.77 8.50 -18.92
C TRP A 8 -14.22 8.07 -18.86
N TYR A 9 -15.15 9.02 -18.97
CA TYR A 9 -16.58 8.71 -18.99
C TYR A 9 -16.93 7.78 -20.15
N ARG A 10 -16.31 7.98 -21.32
CA ARG A 10 -16.44 7.07 -22.47
C ARG A 10 -15.77 5.72 -22.23
N ARG A 11 -14.54 5.69 -21.73
CA ARG A 11 -13.75 4.46 -21.56
C ARG A 11 -14.45 3.44 -20.67
N PHE A 12 -15.03 3.89 -19.56
CA PHE A 12 -15.77 2.98 -18.66
C PHE A 12 -17.28 2.95 -18.93
N ASN A 13 -17.81 3.71 -19.89
CA ASN A 13 -19.25 3.87 -20.10
C ASN A 13 -20.00 4.27 -18.81
N VAL A 14 -19.50 5.32 -18.15
CA VAL A 14 -20.02 5.84 -16.87
C VAL A 14 -20.51 7.29 -17.02
N PRO A 15 -21.54 7.72 -16.27
CA PRO A 15 -22.11 9.06 -16.42
C PRO A 15 -21.11 10.17 -16.01
N PRO A 16 -21.16 11.35 -16.67
CA PRO A 16 -20.30 12.46 -16.30
C PRO A 16 -20.58 12.98 -14.88
N SER A 17 -19.51 13.24 -14.11
CA SER A 17 -19.62 13.76 -12.74
C SER A 17 -19.58 15.30 -12.70
N THR A 18 -20.32 15.88 -11.77
CA THR A 18 -20.22 17.31 -11.40
C THR A 18 -19.10 17.60 -10.39
N TRP A 19 -18.53 16.56 -9.77
CA TRP A 19 -17.48 16.71 -8.75
C TRP A 19 -16.09 16.82 -9.39
N ALA A 20 -15.26 17.75 -8.92
CA ALA A 20 -13.87 17.85 -9.34
C ALA A 20 -13.11 16.54 -9.09
N PRO A 21 -12.12 16.18 -9.95
CA PRO A 21 -11.26 15.01 -9.75
C PRO A 21 -10.69 14.86 -8.33
N ILE A 22 -10.11 15.94 -7.78
CA ILE A 22 -9.55 15.98 -6.41
C ILE A 22 -10.61 15.80 -5.30
N THR A 23 -11.90 16.05 -5.59
CA THR A 23 -13.00 15.79 -4.65
C THR A 23 -13.44 14.34 -4.71
N ARG A 24 -13.58 13.79 -5.93
CA ARG A 24 -13.75 12.34 -6.14
C ARG A 24 -12.64 11.55 -5.43
N LEU A 25 -11.41 12.01 -5.59
CA LEU A 25 -10.23 11.53 -4.87
C LEU A 25 -10.49 11.53 -3.36
N LYS A 26 -10.72 12.68 -2.72
CA LYS A 26 -10.94 12.74 -1.26
C LYS A 26 -12.02 11.81 -0.68
N TYR A 27 -13.00 11.34 -1.47
CA TYR A 27 -13.97 10.34 -1.01
C TYR A 27 -13.41 8.92 -0.88
N LEU A 28 -12.58 8.41 -1.80
CA LEU A 28 -12.14 7.00 -1.73
C LEU A 28 -11.07 6.78 -0.63
N PHE A 29 -10.35 7.84 -0.22
CA PHE A 29 -9.58 7.84 1.03
C PHE A 29 -10.43 7.54 2.29
N GLY A 30 -11.76 7.72 2.24
CA GLY A 30 -12.66 7.30 3.31
C GLY A 30 -12.80 5.78 3.45
N PHE A 31 -12.32 5.00 2.47
CA PHE A 31 -12.41 3.54 2.39
C PHE A 31 -11.03 2.85 2.50
N THR A 32 -9.93 3.60 2.56
CA THR A 32 -8.60 3.05 2.86
C THR A 32 -8.48 2.62 4.31
N THR A 33 -7.80 1.50 4.51
CA THR A 33 -7.18 1.12 5.77
C THR A 33 -6.08 2.12 6.13
N GLY A 34 -6.14 2.64 7.36
CA GLY A 34 -5.09 3.47 7.93
C GLY A 34 -4.10 2.64 8.76
N VAL A 35 -3.03 3.30 9.21
CA VAL A 35 -2.04 2.73 10.15
C VAL A 35 -2.57 2.68 11.59
N SER A 36 -3.75 2.10 11.80
CA SER A 36 -4.41 2.04 13.10
C SER A 36 -5.25 0.78 13.27
N ILE A 37 -5.14 0.18 14.47
CA ILE A 37 -5.93 -0.99 14.89
C ILE A 37 -6.67 -0.58 16.16
N TRP A 38 -7.97 -0.89 16.21
CA TRP A 38 -8.87 -0.50 17.30
C TRP A 38 -9.42 -1.74 18.01
N TRP A 39 -9.80 -1.58 19.27
CA TRP A 39 -10.69 -2.54 19.93
C TRP A 39 -12.13 -2.25 19.50
N LYS A 40 -12.75 -3.21 18.81
CA LYS A 40 -14.16 -3.15 18.37
C LYS A 40 -14.89 -4.41 18.84
N LYS A 41 -16.21 -4.30 19.06
CA LYS A 41 -17.03 -5.45 19.44
C LYS A 41 -17.25 -6.38 18.24
N HIS A 42 -17.10 -7.68 18.49
CA HIS A 42 -17.45 -8.74 17.56
C HIS A 42 -18.98 -8.85 17.43
N ALA A 43 -19.51 -8.71 16.20
CA ALA A 43 -20.94 -8.51 15.94
C ALA A 43 -21.87 -9.66 16.38
N ILE A 44 -21.31 -10.86 16.64
CA ILE A 44 -22.06 -12.05 17.09
C ILE A 44 -21.82 -12.37 18.57
N SER A 45 -20.61 -12.14 19.08
CA SER A 45 -20.19 -12.62 20.41
C SER A 45 -19.94 -11.51 21.43
N GLU A 46 -20.08 -10.24 21.02
CA GLU A 46 -19.84 -9.02 21.83
C GLU A 46 -18.42 -8.87 22.41
N GLN A 47 -17.53 -9.82 22.15
CA GLN A 47 -16.13 -9.80 22.60
C GLN A 47 -15.35 -8.69 21.92
N SER A 48 -14.44 -8.04 22.66
CA SER A 48 -13.49 -7.08 22.08
C SER A 48 -12.47 -7.82 21.19
N ILE A 49 -12.46 -7.49 19.91
CA ILE A 49 -11.47 -7.93 18.93
C ILE A 49 -10.68 -6.73 18.39
N LEU A 50 -9.49 -7.00 17.87
CA LEU A 50 -8.74 -6.03 17.06
C LEU A 50 -9.44 -5.86 15.72
N SER A 51 -9.53 -4.63 15.20
CA SER A 51 -10.03 -4.36 13.85
C SER A 51 -9.43 -3.08 13.24
N PHE A 52 -9.34 -3.01 11.91
CA PHE A 52 -9.06 -1.76 11.19
C PHE A 52 -10.23 -0.76 11.25
N ILE A 53 -11.46 -1.23 11.47
CA ILE A 53 -12.66 -0.39 11.52
C ILE A 53 -12.75 0.30 12.88
N HIS A 54 -12.91 1.63 12.87
CA HIS A 54 -13.08 2.43 14.08
C HIS A 54 -14.33 1.97 14.89
N PRO A 55 -14.29 1.94 16.25
CA PRO A 55 -15.42 1.52 17.06
C PRO A 55 -16.73 2.22 16.70
N ASP A 56 -16.69 3.54 16.50
CA ASP A 56 -17.86 4.40 16.21
C ASP A 56 -18.54 4.11 14.86
N HIS A 57 -17.89 3.39 13.93
CA HIS A 57 -18.49 3.12 12.62
C HIS A 57 -19.52 1.99 12.70
N SER A 58 -20.73 2.21 12.20
CA SER A 58 -21.86 1.24 12.27
C SER A 58 -21.70 -0.04 11.42
N ILE A 59 -20.51 -0.33 10.88
CA ILE A 59 -20.26 -1.59 10.16
C ILE A 59 -19.99 -2.70 11.19
N PRO A 60 -20.73 -3.82 11.16
CA PRO A 60 -20.44 -4.97 12.00
C PRO A 60 -19.12 -5.64 11.58
N VAL A 61 -18.35 -6.13 12.55
CA VAL A 61 -17.11 -6.88 12.30
C VAL A 61 -17.16 -8.26 12.95
N ILE A 62 -16.58 -9.24 12.28
CA ILE A 62 -16.31 -10.58 12.82
C ILE A 62 -14.86 -10.96 12.52
N LYS A 63 -14.33 -12.02 13.17
CA LYS A 63 -12.98 -12.49 12.83
C LYS A 63 -12.89 -12.88 11.37
N ASP A 64 -11.75 -12.60 10.75
CA ASP A 64 -11.51 -12.88 9.34
C ASP A 64 -11.65 -14.37 9.01
N ASP A 65 -11.22 -15.26 9.92
CA ASP A 65 -11.39 -16.71 9.77
C ASP A 65 -12.86 -17.18 9.84
N GLU A 66 -13.73 -16.44 10.53
CA GLU A 66 -15.18 -16.65 10.53
C GLU A 66 -15.78 -16.08 9.24
N TRP A 67 -15.38 -14.86 8.87
CA TRP A 67 -15.80 -14.17 7.65
C TRP A 67 -15.49 -14.96 6.37
N ILE A 68 -14.35 -15.64 6.29
CA ILE A 68 -13.95 -16.50 5.17
C ILE A 68 -14.91 -17.70 5.01
N LYS A 69 -15.40 -18.27 6.11
CA LYS A 69 -16.22 -19.50 6.13
C LYS A 69 -17.71 -19.26 5.85
N GLU A 70 -18.23 -18.09 6.20
CA GLU A 70 -19.66 -17.76 6.16
C GLU A 70 -20.19 -17.45 4.73
N GLU A 71 -21.47 -17.69 4.42
CA GLU A 71 -22.08 -17.34 3.14
C GLU A 71 -23.16 -16.24 3.27
N PHE A 72 -22.81 -14.99 2.95
CA PHE A 72 -23.65 -13.81 3.10
C PHE A 72 -24.75 -13.64 2.03
N LEU A 73 -25.52 -14.70 1.77
CA LEU A 73 -26.68 -14.70 0.88
C LEU A 73 -27.92 -14.10 1.56
N GLN A 74 -27.93 -12.77 1.74
CA GLN A 74 -29.11 -12.02 2.14
C GLN A 74 -29.40 -10.90 1.14
N GLY A 75 -30.40 -11.15 0.29
CA GLY A 75 -30.83 -10.25 -0.77
C GLY A 75 -32.34 -10.34 -0.97
N LYS A 76 -33.03 -9.20 -0.99
CA LYS A 76 -34.40 -9.16 -1.51
C LYS A 76 -34.34 -9.02 -3.03
N SER A 77 -35.38 -9.48 -3.73
CA SER A 77 -35.63 -9.02 -5.09
C SER A 77 -35.59 -7.49 -5.12
N ILE A 78 -34.91 -6.91 -6.11
CA ILE A 78 -34.94 -5.46 -6.37
C ILE A 78 -36.39 -5.00 -6.31
N ASP A 79 -36.69 -4.01 -5.49
CA ASP A 79 -37.95 -3.30 -5.58
C ASP A 79 -37.75 -2.13 -6.55
N PRO A 80 -38.25 -2.21 -7.81
CA PRO A 80 -38.05 -1.15 -8.80
C PRO A 80 -38.84 0.12 -8.45
N ASN A 81 -39.76 0.04 -7.48
CA ASN A 81 -40.52 1.19 -6.97
C ASN A 81 -39.74 1.96 -5.89
N ARG A 82 -38.55 1.46 -5.48
CA ARG A 82 -37.70 2.08 -4.46
C ARG A 82 -36.34 2.48 -5.05
N PRO A 83 -35.75 3.61 -4.63
CA PRO A 83 -34.41 4.00 -5.09
C PRO A 83 -33.35 2.92 -4.83
N PHE A 84 -32.34 2.85 -5.69
CA PHE A 84 -31.28 1.84 -5.61
C PHE A 84 -30.36 2.02 -4.39
N PHE A 85 -29.81 3.23 -4.19
CA PHE A 85 -28.78 3.45 -3.16
C PHE A 85 -29.23 3.09 -1.72
N PRO A 86 -30.45 3.41 -1.25
CA PRO A 86 -30.95 2.96 0.06
C PRO A 86 -31.23 1.44 0.17
N GLN A 87 -31.17 0.69 -0.93
CA GLN A 87 -31.26 -0.77 -0.91
C GLN A 87 -29.88 -1.40 -0.70
N ILE A 88 -28.84 -0.91 -1.40
CA ILE A 88 -27.45 -1.36 -1.20
C ILE A 88 -26.83 -0.84 0.12
N GLU A 89 -27.08 0.42 0.51
CA GLU A 89 -26.63 0.96 1.80
C GLU A 89 -27.07 0.07 2.97
N LYS A 90 -28.32 -0.42 2.91
CA LYS A 90 -28.84 -1.37 3.88
C LYS A 90 -28.07 -2.71 3.89
N LEU A 91 -27.63 -3.22 2.74
CA LEU A 91 -26.81 -4.44 2.69
C LEU A 91 -25.44 -4.22 3.35
N ILE A 92 -24.79 -3.07 3.09
CA ILE A 92 -23.48 -2.70 3.67
C ILE A 92 -23.52 -2.68 5.21
N TYR A 93 -24.60 -2.18 5.81
CA TYR A 93 -24.76 -2.19 7.28
C TYR A 93 -25.33 -3.49 7.87
N GLN A 94 -25.75 -4.45 7.04
CA GLN A 94 -26.24 -5.76 7.51
C GLN A 94 -25.21 -6.88 7.40
N ILE A 95 -24.24 -6.77 6.50
CA ILE A 95 -23.24 -7.82 6.24
C ILE A 95 -21.92 -7.45 6.93
N PRO A 96 -21.35 -8.32 7.78
CA PRO A 96 -20.12 -8.00 8.49
C PRO A 96 -18.89 -8.01 7.60
N TYR A 97 -17.89 -7.24 8.00
CA TYR A 97 -16.55 -7.25 7.43
C TYR A 97 -15.64 -8.17 8.26
N GLY A 98 -14.63 -8.76 7.60
CA GLY A 98 -13.49 -9.34 8.29
C GLY A 98 -12.75 -8.25 9.06
N ALA A 99 -12.37 -8.53 10.31
CA ALA A 99 -11.89 -7.52 11.24
C ALA A 99 -10.57 -6.87 10.80
N MET A 100 -9.67 -7.61 10.16
CA MET A 100 -8.33 -7.20 9.77
C MET A 100 -8.09 -7.16 8.25
N ARG A 101 -9.04 -7.68 7.45
CA ARG A 101 -8.90 -8.02 6.01
C ARG A 101 -7.85 -9.11 5.77
N ASP A 102 -7.80 -10.09 6.67
CA ASP A 102 -7.00 -11.30 6.45
C ASP A 102 -7.72 -12.22 5.44
N ASN A 103 -6.96 -12.83 4.53
CA ASN A 103 -7.47 -13.83 3.58
C ASN A 103 -7.28 -15.28 4.05
N GLY A 104 -6.77 -15.47 5.28
CA GLY A 104 -6.46 -16.76 5.89
C GLY A 104 -5.05 -17.28 5.60
N SER A 105 -4.16 -16.46 5.02
CA SER A 105 -2.79 -16.87 4.66
C SER A 105 -1.70 -16.39 5.60
N ASN A 106 -1.98 -15.45 6.52
CA ASN A 106 -0.97 -14.94 7.45
C ASN A 106 -0.79 -15.86 8.67
N ILE A 107 0.44 -15.94 9.19
CA ILE A 107 0.83 -16.87 10.25
C ILE A 107 1.40 -16.09 11.43
N GLN A 108 0.76 -16.19 12.60
CA GLN A 108 1.22 -15.56 13.85
C GLN A 108 1.40 -14.02 13.75
N SER A 109 0.61 -13.37 12.89
CA SER A 109 0.70 -11.94 12.60
C SER A 109 -0.43 -11.14 13.27
N ILE A 110 -0.14 -9.90 13.67
CA ILE A 110 -1.13 -8.87 14.05
C ILE A 110 -0.99 -7.74 13.03
N ALA A 111 -1.84 -7.78 12.00
CA ALA A 111 -1.65 -6.95 10.82
C ALA A 111 -2.95 -6.70 10.04
N VAL A 112 -2.98 -5.62 9.26
CA VAL A 112 -4.09 -5.21 8.40
C VAL A 112 -3.68 -5.30 6.93
N ASP A 113 -4.55 -5.80 6.04
CA ASP A 113 -4.30 -5.91 4.58
C ASP A 113 -2.94 -6.58 4.23
N MET A 114 -2.57 -7.63 4.95
CA MET A 114 -1.39 -8.45 4.64
C MET A 114 -1.76 -9.73 3.90
N ILE A 115 -0.89 -10.18 3.00
CA ILE A 115 -1.03 -11.43 2.25
C ILE A 115 0.23 -12.30 2.46
N ASN A 116 0.05 -13.62 2.66
CA ASN A 116 1.12 -14.62 2.77
C ASN A 116 2.24 -14.29 3.78
N SER A 117 1.92 -13.62 4.90
CA SER A 117 2.93 -12.99 5.78
C SER A 117 3.03 -13.60 7.18
N GLN A 118 4.25 -13.83 7.66
CA GLN A 118 4.55 -14.59 8.88
C GLN A 118 5.23 -13.75 9.98
N ASN A 119 4.82 -13.91 11.24
CA ASN A 119 5.41 -13.25 12.41
C ASN A 119 5.42 -11.70 12.30
N CYS A 120 4.44 -11.11 11.59
CA CYS A 120 4.38 -9.68 11.34
C CYS A 120 3.56 -8.98 12.44
N TYR A 121 4.15 -8.01 13.16
CA TYR A 121 3.50 -7.37 14.31
C TYR A 121 3.30 -5.87 14.11
N MET A 122 2.05 -5.40 14.29
CA MET A 122 1.63 -4.02 14.05
C MET A 122 2.00 -3.56 12.63
N THR A 123 1.69 -4.39 11.64
CA THR A 123 1.97 -4.09 10.22
C THR A 123 0.69 -3.80 9.44
N PHE A 124 0.80 -2.95 8.42
CA PHE A 124 -0.32 -2.50 7.60
C PHE A 124 0.12 -2.57 6.14
N GLY A 125 -0.62 -3.28 5.29
CA GLY A 125 -0.34 -3.40 3.86
C GLY A 125 0.92 -4.22 3.52
N GLY A 126 0.80 -5.13 2.57
CA GLY A 126 1.96 -5.81 1.98
C GLY A 126 1.72 -7.27 1.66
N ALA A 127 2.74 -7.91 1.09
CA ALA A 127 2.68 -9.34 0.80
C ALA A 127 4.03 -10.02 1.00
N HIS A 128 4.00 -11.30 1.39
CA HIS A 128 5.15 -12.19 1.55
C HIS A 128 6.15 -11.79 2.67
N CYS A 129 5.77 -10.84 3.52
CA CYS A 129 6.61 -10.33 4.60
C CYS A 129 6.84 -11.38 5.69
N LYS A 130 8.02 -11.40 6.31
CA LYS A 130 8.33 -12.29 7.42
C LYS A 130 9.14 -11.59 8.51
N ASP A 131 8.91 -11.93 9.78
CA ASP A 131 9.74 -11.50 10.92
C ASP A 131 9.99 -9.96 10.92
N VAL A 132 8.89 -9.20 10.95
CA VAL A 132 8.89 -7.72 10.88
C VAL A 132 7.95 -7.05 11.89
N TRP A 133 8.35 -5.85 12.32
CA TRP A 133 7.63 -5.07 13.32
C TRP A 133 7.45 -3.62 12.87
N TYR A 134 6.24 -3.06 13.08
CA TYR A 134 5.91 -1.64 12.86
C TYR A 134 6.16 -1.14 11.42
N ILE A 135 5.53 -1.80 10.44
CA ILE A 135 5.69 -1.52 8.99
C ILE A 135 4.37 -1.06 8.35
N SER A 136 4.42 -0.17 7.35
CA SER A 136 3.23 0.39 6.68
C SER A 136 3.08 0.10 5.17
N ILE A 137 4.07 -0.47 4.48
CA ILE A 137 3.97 -1.36 3.28
C ILE A 137 5.31 -2.10 3.16
N CYS A 138 5.30 -3.41 2.85
CA CYS A 138 6.51 -4.19 2.54
C CYS A 138 6.28 -5.33 1.52
N HIS A 139 7.35 -5.66 0.79
CA HIS A 139 7.52 -6.89 0.01
C HIS A 139 8.91 -7.47 0.30
N ASP A 140 8.95 -8.64 0.94
CA ASP A 140 10.14 -9.39 1.39
C ASP A 140 11.16 -8.57 2.21
N CYS A 141 10.89 -8.53 3.52
CA CYS A 141 11.85 -8.30 4.59
C CYS A 141 11.88 -9.55 5.51
N GLU A 142 12.98 -9.79 6.23
CA GLU A 142 13.11 -10.95 7.16
C GLU A 142 13.70 -10.67 8.55
N ARG A 143 14.16 -9.43 8.83
CA ARG A 143 14.53 -8.92 10.17
C ARG A 143 14.62 -7.40 10.09
N SER A 144 13.48 -6.73 9.95
CA SER A 144 13.45 -5.27 9.71
C SER A 144 12.55 -4.54 10.69
N LEU A 145 12.98 -3.36 11.11
CA LEU A 145 12.30 -2.49 12.09
C LEU A 145 12.30 -1.05 11.59
N ASP A 146 11.13 -0.41 11.67
CA ASP A 146 10.86 0.94 11.17
C ASP A 146 11.24 1.10 9.68
N THR A 147 10.50 0.39 8.82
CA THR A 147 10.57 0.53 7.36
C THR A 147 9.20 0.70 6.72
N THR A 148 9.13 1.48 5.65
CA THR A 148 7.97 1.58 4.76
C THR A 148 8.46 1.86 3.34
N ASN A 149 7.75 1.32 2.35
CA ASN A 149 8.12 1.33 0.94
C ASN A 149 9.46 0.62 0.65
N GLY A 150 9.79 -0.39 1.47
CA GLY A 150 10.93 -1.29 1.25
C GLY A 150 10.57 -2.45 0.31
N THR A 151 11.55 -2.97 -0.42
CA THR A 151 11.39 -4.15 -1.30
C THR A 151 12.66 -5.01 -1.29
N TYR A 152 12.53 -6.32 -1.14
CA TYR A 152 13.64 -7.30 -1.13
C TYR A 152 14.82 -6.86 -0.26
N SER A 153 14.55 -6.46 0.99
CA SER A 153 15.55 -5.83 1.85
C SER A 153 15.56 -6.40 3.28
N SER A 154 16.72 -6.77 3.80
CA SER A 154 16.85 -7.57 5.03
C SER A 154 17.90 -7.00 6.00
N ASP A 155 17.73 -7.27 7.30
CA ASP A 155 18.54 -6.66 8.36
C ASP A 155 18.57 -5.12 8.25
N ALA A 156 17.38 -4.51 8.11
CA ALA A 156 17.21 -3.08 7.87
C ALA A 156 16.60 -2.37 9.10
N PHE A 157 17.28 -1.35 9.61
CA PHE A 157 16.83 -0.53 10.74
C PHE A 157 16.70 0.94 10.36
N PHE A 158 15.55 1.54 10.66
CA PHE A 158 15.25 2.97 10.54
C PHE A 158 15.47 3.49 9.11
N SER A 159 14.62 3.07 8.17
CA SER A 159 14.85 3.28 6.74
C SER A 159 13.59 3.49 5.90
N ASN A 160 13.72 4.17 4.76
CA ASN A 160 12.59 4.51 3.88
C ASN A 160 13.04 4.44 2.41
N HIS A 161 12.27 3.70 1.59
CA HIS A 161 12.62 3.33 0.22
C HIS A 161 14.03 2.72 0.13
N LEU A 162 14.13 1.48 0.60
CA LEU A 162 15.24 0.58 0.32
C LEU A 162 14.80 -0.50 -0.67
N ALA A 163 15.61 -0.76 -1.69
CA ALA A 163 15.40 -1.86 -2.62
C ALA A 163 16.64 -2.77 -2.69
N ASN A 164 16.46 -4.08 -2.76
CA ASN A 164 17.52 -5.08 -2.97
C ASN A 164 18.71 -4.92 -1.99
N SER A 165 18.48 -4.54 -0.72
CA SER A 165 19.52 -4.07 0.20
C SER A 165 19.61 -4.89 1.49
N HIS A 166 20.82 -5.16 1.98
CA HIS A 166 21.05 -6.04 3.13
C HIS A 166 21.98 -5.42 4.18
N ASN A 167 21.66 -5.60 5.47
CA ASN A 167 22.42 -5.09 6.62
C ASN A 167 22.59 -3.56 6.55
N ILE A 168 21.47 -2.84 6.69
CA ILE A 168 21.40 -1.39 6.53
C ILE A 168 20.91 -0.69 7.81
N VAL A 169 21.62 0.35 8.22
CA VAL A 169 21.26 1.21 9.36
C VAL A 169 21.09 2.64 8.86
N ALA A 170 19.94 3.29 9.10
CA ALA A 170 19.69 4.66 8.65
C ALA A 170 19.86 4.82 7.12
N GLY A 171 19.08 4.04 6.34
CA GLY A 171 19.14 3.99 4.87
C GLY A 171 17.94 4.61 4.17
N PHE A 172 18.17 5.50 3.21
CA PHE A 172 17.13 6.30 2.57
C PHE A 172 17.33 6.35 1.05
N GLN A 173 16.25 6.15 0.28
CA GLN A 173 16.27 6.26 -1.20
C GLN A 173 17.31 5.38 -1.91
N SER A 174 17.73 4.29 -1.26
CA SER A 174 18.95 3.55 -1.63
C SER A 174 18.64 2.15 -2.15
N ILE A 175 19.42 1.71 -3.14
CA ILE A 175 19.14 0.53 -3.96
C ILE A 175 20.41 -0.33 -4.02
N GLU A 176 20.31 -1.66 -3.97
CA GLU A 176 21.46 -2.56 -4.11
C GLU A 176 22.60 -2.21 -3.11
N CYS A 177 22.25 -1.92 -1.86
CA CYS A 177 23.22 -1.51 -0.83
C CYS A 177 23.49 -2.64 0.17
N LEU A 178 24.75 -2.76 0.62
CA LEU A 178 25.20 -3.86 1.48
C LEU A 178 26.00 -3.36 2.68
N SER A 179 25.71 -3.87 3.88
CA SER A 179 26.51 -3.68 5.11
C SER A 179 26.93 -2.23 5.36
N SER A 180 25.95 -1.32 5.24
CA SER A 180 26.17 0.13 5.17
C SER A 180 25.31 0.88 6.18
N ALA A 181 25.82 2.01 6.66
CA ALA A 181 25.12 2.87 7.62
C ALA A 181 25.08 4.32 7.13
N PHE A 182 24.00 5.04 7.44
CA PHE A 182 23.84 6.46 7.13
C PHE A 182 24.01 6.73 5.62
N ILE A 183 23.09 6.20 4.81
CA ILE A 183 23.14 6.28 3.34
C ILE A 183 21.89 6.95 2.75
N PHE A 184 22.10 7.88 1.81
CA PHE A 184 21.02 8.60 1.11
C PHE A 184 21.26 8.59 -0.41
N ASP A 185 20.25 8.18 -1.20
CA ASP A 185 20.33 7.96 -2.65
C ASP A 185 21.65 7.27 -3.04
N CYS A 186 21.97 6.13 -2.43
CA CYS A 186 23.11 5.31 -2.82
C CYS A 186 22.64 4.15 -3.70
N ARG A 187 23.41 3.78 -4.73
CA ARG A 187 23.10 2.63 -5.59
C ARG A 187 24.31 1.76 -5.84
N ASN A 188 24.17 0.45 -5.70
CA ASN A 188 25.28 -0.51 -5.77
C ASN A 188 26.45 -0.06 -4.87
N CYS A 189 26.19 0.02 -3.56
CA CYS A 189 27.14 0.57 -2.58
C CYS A 189 27.31 -0.36 -1.38
N GLU A 190 28.56 -0.69 -1.06
CA GLU A 190 28.90 -1.69 -0.03
C GLU A 190 29.82 -1.08 1.01
N TYR A 191 29.67 -1.41 2.30
CA TYR A 191 30.58 -0.94 3.35
C TYR A 191 30.73 0.60 3.33
N CYS A 192 29.61 1.32 3.23
CA CYS A 192 29.56 2.77 3.28
C CYS A 192 29.07 3.23 4.66
N PHE A 193 29.71 4.25 5.23
CA PHE A 193 29.34 4.86 6.50
C PHE A 193 29.24 6.37 6.32
N GLY A 194 28.03 6.91 6.20
CA GLY A 194 27.85 8.33 5.83
C GLY A 194 28.12 8.57 4.35
N ALA A 195 27.16 8.29 3.48
CA ALA A 195 27.30 8.46 2.03
C ALA A 195 26.05 9.05 1.36
N THR A 196 26.25 10.05 0.49
CA THR A 196 25.16 10.74 -0.25
C THR A 196 25.35 10.67 -1.76
N ASN A 197 24.31 10.28 -2.50
CA ASN A 197 24.28 10.27 -3.98
C ASN A 197 25.38 9.42 -4.66
N LYS A 198 25.86 8.37 -4.02
CA LYS A 198 26.98 7.55 -4.51
C LYS A 198 26.49 6.41 -5.41
N ARG A 199 27.35 5.94 -6.32
CA ARG A 199 27.06 4.91 -7.34
C ARG A 199 28.28 4.01 -7.50
N ASN A 200 28.13 2.69 -7.35
CA ASN A 200 29.23 1.72 -7.54
C ASN A 200 30.46 2.01 -6.66
N ARG A 201 30.26 2.23 -5.34
CA ARG A 201 31.35 2.59 -4.40
C ARG A 201 31.41 1.67 -3.19
N LYS A 202 32.63 1.49 -2.65
CA LYS A 202 32.88 0.72 -1.44
C LYS A 202 33.76 1.47 -0.46
N TYR A 203 33.70 1.15 0.83
CA TYR A 203 34.60 1.69 1.87
C TYR A 203 34.58 3.22 1.95
N LEU A 204 33.38 3.79 1.95
CA LEU A 204 33.18 5.23 2.14
C LEU A 204 32.99 5.60 3.61
N TRP A 205 33.50 6.76 4.02
CA TRP A 205 33.40 7.27 5.38
C TRP A 205 33.16 8.78 5.37
N TRP A 206 31.93 9.22 5.65
CA TRP A 206 31.51 10.64 5.50
C TRP A 206 31.93 11.21 4.13
N ASN A 207 31.50 10.53 3.06
CA ASN A 207 31.88 10.74 1.66
C ASN A 207 33.39 10.58 1.30
N GLU A 208 34.31 10.48 2.26
CA GLU A 208 35.74 10.14 2.05
C GLU A 208 35.88 8.72 1.46
N GLN A 209 36.86 8.50 0.58
CA GLN A 209 37.23 7.16 0.11
C GLN A 209 38.41 6.62 0.91
N LEU A 210 38.20 5.51 1.62
CA LEU A 210 39.25 4.84 2.38
C LEU A 210 39.78 3.61 1.65
N SER A 211 40.90 3.08 2.15
CA SER A 211 41.24 1.67 1.93
C SER A 211 40.32 0.79 2.78
N LYS A 212 40.28 -0.51 2.48
CA LYS A 212 39.47 -1.47 3.24
C LYS A 212 39.89 -1.49 4.72
N GLU A 213 41.18 -1.51 4.98
CA GLU A 213 41.80 -1.73 6.28
C GLU A 213 41.53 -0.56 7.24
N GLU A 214 41.67 0.68 6.75
CA GLU A 214 41.35 1.89 7.53
C GLU A 214 39.83 2.05 7.72
N TRP A 215 39.01 1.63 6.75
CA TRP A 215 37.55 1.59 6.94
C TRP A 215 37.14 0.56 8.00
N GLU A 216 37.66 -0.67 7.94
CA GLU A 216 37.37 -1.73 8.92
C GLU A 216 37.80 -1.32 10.33
N LYS A 217 38.97 -0.68 10.47
CA LYS A 217 39.44 -0.09 11.74
C LYS A 217 38.48 0.97 12.27
N ARG A 218 38.19 2.04 11.49
CA ARG A 218 37.25 3.09 11.91
C ARG A 218 35.85 2.53 12.23
N ARG A 219 35.40 1.51 11.50
CA ARG A 219 34.11 0.86 11.73
C ARG A 219 34.08 0.09 13.06
N GLN A 220 35.17 -0.58 13.46
CA GLN A 220 35.26 -1.28 14.75
C GLN A 220 35.18 -0.33 15.95
N GLU A 221 35.66 0.90 15.82
CA GLU A 221 35.62 1.93 16.87
C GLU A 221 34.20 2.48 17.16
N ILE A 222 33.20 2.23 16.30
CA ILE A 222 31.84 2.74 16.44
C ILE A 222 30.82 1.64 16.81
N ASN A 223 30.25 1.73 18.02
CA ASN A 223 29.08 0.93 18.40
C ASN A 223 27.76 1.69 18.17
N LEU A 224 27.02 1.30 17.13
CA LEU A 224 25.68 1.87 16.83
C LEU A 224 24.54 1.31 17.71
N SER A 225 24.75 0.26 18.51
CA SER A 225 23.72 -0.17 19.48
C SER A 225 23.60 0.79 20.67
N CYS A 226 24.57 1.69 20.85
CA CYS A 226 24.47 2.78 21.81
C CYS A 226 23.69 3.96 21.19
N PHE A 227 22.47 4.22 21.69
CA PHE A 227 21.61 5.28 21.17
C PHE A 227 22.28 6.67 21.14
N SER A 228 23.14 7.00 22.11
CA SER A 228 23.85 8.29 22.13
C SER A 228 25.00 8.39 21.11
N VAL A 229 25.47 7.26 20.57
CA VAL A 229 26.39 7.20 19.42
C VAL A 229 25.59 7.26 18.12
N PHE A 230 24.56 6.44 17.99
CA PHE A 230 23.64 6.47 16.83
C PHE A 230 23.07 7.88 16.61
N SER A 231 22.58 8.53 17.67
CA SER A 231 22.00 9.89 17.60
C SER A 231 23.01 10.94 17.12
N LYS A 232 24.29 10.84 17.51
CA LYS A 232 25.35 11.73 17.01
C LYS A 232 25.65 11.48 15.54
N CYS A 233 25.80 10.22 15.13
CA CYS A 233 25.99 9.87 13.71
C CYS A 233 24.77 10.28 12.86
N TRP A 234 23.56 10.14 13.39
CA TRP A 234 22.32 10.60 12.78
C TRP A 234 22.30 12.13 12.58
N GLN A 235 22.73 12.91 13.57
CA GLN A 235 22.86 14.38 13.44
C GLN A 235 23.89 14.78 12.37
N ILE A 236 25.04 14.08 12.29
CA ILE A 236 26.05 14.32 11.25
C ILE A 236 25.49 13.95 9.87
N PHE A 237 24.79 12.82 9.76
CA PHE A 237 24.17 12.38 8.51
C PHE A 237 23.03 13.27 8.04
N PHE A 238 22.20 13.81 8.95
CA PHE A 238 21.16 14.76 8.60
C PHE A 238 21.78 16.03 7.99
N LYS A 239 22.88 16.55 8.59
CA LYS A 239 23.66 17.63 7.99
C LYS A 239 24.29 17.25 6.66
N LEU A 240 24.81 16.04 6.50
CA LEU A 240 25.31 15.55 5.20
C LEU A 240 24.21 15.54 4.13
N ILE A 241 22.95 15.30 4.50
CA ILE A 241 21.80 15.38 3.61
C ILE A 241 21.38 16.84 3.30
N GLU A 242 21.49 17.73 4.28
CA GLU A 242 21.11 19.14 4.16
C GLU A 242 22.17 20.00 3.44
N GLU A 243 23.45 19.75 3.72
CA GLU A 243 24.60 20.55 3.28
C GLU A 243 25.28 19.98 2.02
N GLU A 244 25.30 18.65 1.82
CA GLU A 244 26.00 18.00 0.68
C GLU A 244 25.11 17.23 -0.31
N ALA A 245 23.95 16.71 0.10
CA ALA A 245 23.18 15.81 -0.78
C ALA A 245 22.44 16.55 -1.90
N LYS A 246 22.49 15.94 -3.08
CA LYS A 246 21.78 16.37 -4.28
C LYS A 246 20.40 15.75 -4.29
N TRP A 247 19.41 16.55 -3.92
CA TRP A 247 18.00 16.17 -4.02
C TRP A 247 17.53 16.26 -5.49
N PRO A 248 17.05 15.16 -6.10
CA PRO A 248 16.46 15.23 -7.42
C PRO A 248 15.11 15.92 -7.37
N LYS A 249 14.69 16.59 -8.46
CA LYS A 249 13.33 17.18 -8.57
C LYS A 249 12.22 16.14 -8.44
N CYS A 250 12.54 14.88 -8.74
CA CYS A 250 11.70 13.71 -8.52
C CYS A 250 12.60 12.47 -8.54
N PHE A 251 12.37 11.49 -7.68
CA PHE A 251 12.98 10.15 -7.81
C PHE A 251 12.33 9.35 -8.96
N SER A 252 11.30 9.92 -9.62
CA SER A 252 10.70 9.34 -10.82
C SER A 252 11.68 9.13 -11.97
N THR A 253 11.34 8.19 -12.83
CA THR A 253 12.15 7.74 -13.96
C THR A 253 11.25 7.43 -15.17
N ALA A 254 11.80 7.41 -16.41
CA ALA A 254 11.14 7.10 -17.71
C ALA A 254 9.64 7.45 -17.89
N SER A 255 9.32 8.71 -17.61
CA SER A 255 8.00 9.34 -17.68
C SER A 255 7.64 9.83 -19.08
N GLU A 256 6.34 10.07 -19.33
CA GLU A 256 5.86 11.13 -20.23
C GLU A 256 4.38 11.40 -19.98
N THR A 257 4.00 12.63 -19.59
CA THR A 257 2.83 12.90 -18.73
C THR A 257 2.81 12.01 -17.48
N SER A 258 3.43 12.49 -16.39
CA SER A 258 3.45 11.85 -15.07
C SER A 258 3.57 12.96 -14.00
N THR A 259 3.01 12.83 -12.79
CA THR A 259 3.29 13.81 -11.70
C THR A 259 3.51 13.14 -10.35
N GLY A 260 4.55 13.60 -9.63
CA GLY A 260 5.37 12.92 -8.60
C GLY A 260 4.76 12.66 -7.22
N GLU A 261 5.47 11.99 -6.30
CA GLU A 261 6.92 11.73 -6.22
C GLU A 261 7.26 10.23 -6.07
N TYR A 262 8.21 9.69 -6.86
CA TYR A 262 8.82 8.32 -6.84
C TYR A 262 8.82 7.51 -8.19
N LEU A 263 8.11 7.90 -9.25
CA LEU A 263 7.60 7.00 -10.33
C LEU A 263 8.63 6.04 -10.92
N TYR A 264 8.26 4.77 -10.99
CA TYR A 264 9.06 3.79 -11.70
C TYR A 264 8.30 3.08 -12.83
N LYS A 265 7.54 3.75 -13.72
CA LYS A 265 8.10 4.85 -14.52
C LYS A 265 7.09 5.69 -15.34
N CYS A 266 6.02 5.07 -15.86
CA CYS A 266 5.52 5.41 -17.19
C CYS A 266 4.32 6.39 -17.31
N THR A 267 3.63 6.33 -18.45
CA THR A 267 3.26 7.50 -19.26
C THR A 267 1.75 7.69 -19.46
N ARG A 268 1.30 8.95 -19.43
CA ARG A 268 0.03 9.41 -18.81
C ARG A 268 0.06 9.05 -17.30
N CYS A 269 -0.21 10.02 -16.41
CA CYS A 269 -0.22 9.91 -14.93
C CYS A 269 -0.37 11.33 -14.30
N PHE A 270 -1.38 11.61 -13.46
CA PHE A 270 -1.52 12.87 -12.70
C PHE A 270 -2.57 12.72 -11.59
N ASN A 271 -2.36 12.91 -10.29
CA ASN A 271 -1.15 13.08 -9.49
C ASN A 271 -1.11 11.97 -8.43
N GLY A 272 0.06 11.51 -7.98
CA GLY A 272 0.18 10.43 -6.99
C GLY A 272 0.42 10.85 -5.53
N TYR A 273 0.87 10.00 -4.59
CA TYR A 273 1.66 8.75 -4.70
C TYR A 273 1.33 7.69 -3.61
N TRP A 274 1.88 6.46 -3.60
CA TRP A 274 3.08 5.99 -4.32
C TRP A 274 2.92 4.82 -5.31
N LEU A 275 3.54 4.98 -6.49
CA LEU A 275 3.23 4.21 -7.70
C LEU A 275 4.50 3.90 -8.52
N LYS A 276 4.48 2.71 -9.12
CA LYS A 276 5.38 2.07 -10.10
C LYS A 276 4.45 1.36 -11.13
N GLN A 277 4.82 0.40 -11.97
CA GLN A 277 5.61 0.76 -13.15
C GLN A 277 4.81 1.41 -14.31
N SER A 278 3.48 1.52 -14.15
CA SER A 278 2.63 2.61 -14.65
C SER A 278 2.18 2.50 -16.12
N THR A 279 2.02 3.65 -16.81
CA THR A 279 0.91 3.93 -17.73
C THR A 279 -0.41 3.75 -17.00
N ASP A 280 -1.24 4.75 -16.82
CA ASP A 280 -1.60 5.85 -17.70
C ASP A 280 -2.16 7.03 -16.77
N VAL A 281 -1.92 6.97 -15.43
CA VAL A 281 -2.82 7.11 -14.22
C VAL A 281 -3.41 8.49 -13.85
N PHE A 282 -4.68 8.78 -14.14
CA PHE A 282 -5.38 10.01 -13.67
C PHE A 282 -6.46 9.67 -12.64
N SER A 283 -6.25 9.66 -11.32
CA SER A 283 -5.07 10.00 -10.49
C SER A 283 -4.78 8.91 -9.46
N CYS A 284 -3.74 9.06 -8.65
CA CYS A 284 -3.21 7.95 -7.86
C CYS A 284 -2.95 8.29 -6.38
N TRP A 285 -2.85 7.23 -5.60
CA TRP A 285 -2.31 7.20 -4.25
C TRP A 285 -1.32 6.04 -4.20
N PHE A 286 -1.24 5.21 -3.16
CA PHE A 286 -0.44 3.99 -3.33
C PHE A 286 -1.11 3.06 -4.35
N CYS A 287 -0.32 2.50 -5.26
CA CYS A 287 -0.72 1.41 -6.13
C CYS A 287 0.43 0.39 -6.17
N ASP A 288 0.12 -0.85 -6.54
CA ASP A 288 1.10 -1.82 -6.97
C ASP A 288 0.52 -2.56 -8.22
N ASP A 289 0.74 -2.22 -9.51
CA ASP A 289 1.31 -0.96 -9.99
C ASP A 289 1.17 -0.60 -11.51
N PHE A 290 0.04 -0.02 -11.94
CA PHE A 290 -0.41 0.14 -13.35
C PHE A 290 -1.72 1.03 -13.46
N ARG A 291 -2.30 1.23 -14.66
CA ARG A 291 -3.70 1.70 -14.97
C ARG A 291 -4.20 0.90 -16.21
N ASP A 292 -5.49 0.73 -16.56
CA ASP A 292 -6.70 1.58 -16.57
C ASP A 292 -7.46 1.80 -15.23
N SER A 293 -7.65 3.06 -14.83
CA SER A 293 -7.79 3.47 -13.43
C SER A 293 -8.01 5.00 -13.33
N ALA A 294 -9.15 5.41 -12.75
CA ALA A 294 -9.43 6.79 -12.36
C ALA A 294 -10.41 6.80 -11.18
N PHE A 295 -10.04 7.08 -9.93
CA PHE A 295 -8.80 7.64 -9.38
C PHE A 295 -8.52 6.86 -8.05
N CYS A 296 -7.33 6.27 -7.80
CA CYS A 296 -7.26 4.89 -7.21
C CYS A 296 -6.33 4.63 -5.99
N THR A 297 -6.85 3.99 -4.92
CA THR A 297 -6.27 3.72 -3.56
C THR A 297 -6.41 2.25 -3.13
N TRP A 298 -5.70 1.77 -2.09
CA TRP A 298 -4.28 1.39 -2.21
C TRP A 298 -4.27 0.06 -3.01
N THR A 299 -4.20 0.11 -4.35
CA THR A 299 -4.60 -1.02 -5.22
C THR A 299 -3.45 -1.91 -5.68
N GLY A 300 -3.49 -3.23 -5.39
CA GLY A 300 -2.52 -4.24 -5.84
C GLY A 300 -2.71 -4.77 -7.28
N TRP A 301 -1.92 -5.80 -7.66
CA TRP A 301 -1.33 -6.09 -9.00
C TRP A 301 -2.18 -6.24 -10.28
N GLY A 302 -3.38 -5.66 -10.35
CA GLY A 302 -3.82 -5.12 -11.65
C GLY A 302 -5.32 -4.95 -11.86
N GLY A 303 -5.69 -4.10 -12.82
CA GLY A 303 -7.01 -4.14 -13.45
C GLY A 303 -7.68 -2.83 -13.86
N GLY A 304 -8.65 -2.93 -14.77
CA GLY A 304 -9.43 -1.79 -15.29
C GLY A 304 -10.51 -1.28 -14.31
N SER A 305 -10.36 -0.10 -13.71
CA SER A 305 -11.34 0.46 -12.75
C SER A 305 -11.70 1.95 -12.88
N TYR A 306 -12.95 2.28 -12.53
CA TYR A 306 -13.44 3.65 -12.33
C TYR A 306 -13.97 3.85 -10.90
N PHE A 307 -13.54 4.92 -10.24
CA PHE A 307 -13.97 5.36 -8.91
C PHE A 307 -14.08 4.18 -7.91
N SER A 308 -12.99 3.43 -7.75
CA SER A 308 -12.98 2.19 -6.96
C SER A 308 -11.72 2.08 -6.09
N ASN A 309 -11.78 1.27 -5.04
CA ASN A 309 -10.82 1.27 -3.93
C ASN A 309 -10.47 -0.15 -3.45
N ASN A 310 -9.20 -0.36 -3.07
CA ASN A 310 -8.63 -1.62 -2.55
C ASN A 310 -8.94 -2.86 -3.41
N CYS A 311 -9.05 -2.67 -4.73
CA CYS A 311 -9.30 -3.73 -5.69
C CYS A 311 -7.99 -4.38 -6.17
N ILE A 312 -8.02 -5.68 -6.48
CA ILE A 312 -6.84 -6.48 -6.86
C ILE A 312 -7.21 -7.46 -7.99
N ASN A 313 -6.38 -7.56 -9.03
CA ASN A 313 -6.49 -8.50 -10.15
C ASN A 313 -7.90 -8.54 -10.79
N MET A 314 -8.26 -7.49 -11.52
CA MET A 314 -9.64 -7.21 -11.93
C MET A 314 -9.80 -6.60 -13.32
N ASP A 315 -11.04 -6.47 -13.82
CA ASP A 315 -11.34 -5.70 -15.04
C ASP A 315 -12.80 -5.19 -15.05
N GLN A 316 -13.05 -4.08 -15.75
CA GLN A 316 -14.36 -3.44 -15.87
C GLN A 316 -15.06 -3.19 -14.53
N ILE A 317 -14.32 -2.68 -13.55
CA ILE A 317 -14.82 -2.39 -12.20
C ILE A 317 -15.29 -0.93 -12.10
N ARG A 318 -16.47 -0.69 -11.50
CA ARG A 318 -17.09 0.64 -11.38
C ARG A 318 -17.68 0.84 -9.99
N PHE A 319 -17.32 1.93 -9.32
CA PHE A 319 -17.94 2.33 -8.04
C PHE A 319 -17.87 1.24 -6.94
N CYS A 320 -16.75 0.51 -6.84
CA CYS A 320 -16.57 -0.65 -5.95
C CYS A 320 -15.51 -0.42 -4.85
N ASP A 321 -15.62 -1.17 -3.76
CA ASP A 321 -14.65 -1.17 -2.64
C ASP A 321 -14.30 -2.61 -2.22
N VAL A 322 -13.02 -2.90 -2.01
CA VAL A 322 -12.48 -4.23 -1.65
C VAL A 322 -13.03 -5.31 -2.60
N VAL A 323 -12.63 -5.24 -3.87
CA VAL A 323 -13.04 -6.23 -4.90
C VAL A 323 -11.83 -6.93 -5.51
N TRP A 324 -11.69 -8.23 -5.22
CA TRP A 324 -10.51 -9.03 -5.56
C TRP A 324 -10.85 -10.16 -6.56
N TYR A 325 -9.95 -10.43 -7.51
CA TYR A 325 -10.03 -11.55 -8.47
C TYR A 325 -11.37 -11.58 -9.24
N SER A 326 -11.86 -10.42 -9.66
CA SER A 326 -13.25 -10.21 -10.10
C SER A 326 -13.35 -9.37 -11.38
N SER A 327 -14.41 -9.53 -12.18
CA SER A 327 -14.59 -8.73 -13.40
C SER A 327 -16.04 -8.31 -13.67
N ASN A 328 -16.21 -7.19 -14.39
CA ASN A 328 -17.52 -6.67 -14.80
C ASN A 328 -18.44 -6.42 -13.58
N MET A 329 -17.93 -5.65 -12.61
CA MET A 329 -18.58 -5.39 -11.32
C MET A 329 -19.00 -3.93 -11.23
N GLU A 330 -20.20 -3.66 -10.74
CA GLU A 330 -20.69 -2.30 -10.50
C GLU A 330 -21.41 -2.17 -9.16
N TYR A 331 -21.08 -1.13 -8.39
CA TYR A 331 -21.56 -0.90 -7.01
C TYR A 331 -21.40 -2.14 -6.10
N CYS A 332 -20.19 -2.72 -6.03
CA CYS A 332 -19.93 -3.92 -5.22
C CYS A 332 -18.93 -3.66 -4.08
N PHE A 333 -19.17 -4.26 -2.91
CA PHE A 333 -18.43 -3.99 -1.67
C PHE A 333 -17.97 -5.29 -0.98
N ASN A 334 -16.67 -5.42 -0.73
CA ASN A 334 -16.07 -6.60 -0.08
C ASN A 334 -16.42 -7.93 -0.80
N CYS A 335 -16.22 -7.97 -2.12
CA CYS A 335 -16.59 -9.11 -2.99
C CYS A 335 -15.36 -9.76 -3.63
N HIS A 336 -15.29 -11.10 -3.61
CA HIS A 336 -14.09 -11.86 -3.97
C HIS A 336 -14.43 -13.00 -4.93
N ASP A 337 -13.58 -13.27 -5.93
CA ASP A 337 -13.82 -14.30 -6.96
C ASP A 337 -15.19 -14.16 -7.68
N CYS A 338 -15.61 -12.94 -8.04
CA CYS A 338 -16.96 -12.65 -8.55
C CYS A 338 -16.99 -12.07 -9.97
N GLU A 339 -18.03 -12.39 -10.74
CA GLU A 339 -18.19 -11.89 -12.12
C GLU A 339 -19.63 -11.47 -12.43
N TYR A 340 -19.78 -10.37 -13.18
CA TYR A 340 -21.08 -9.87 -13.67
C TYR A 340 -22.08 -9.57 -12.54
N CYS A 341 -21.61 -8.95 -11.44
CA CYS A 341 -22.45 -8.62 -10.28
C CYS A 341 -22.78 -7.11 -10.21
N PHE A 342 -24.01 -6.81 -9.80
CA PHE A 342 -24.50 -5.44 -9.60
C PHE A 342 -25.05 -5.23 -8.18
N GLY A 343 -24.57 -4.21 -7.47
CA GLY A 343 -25.13 -3.83 -6.17
C GLY A 343 -24.90 -4.83 -5.03
N CYS A 344 -23.85 -5.65 -5.10
CA CYS A 344 -23.64 -6.79 -4.20
C CYS A 344 -22.62 -6.51 -3.08
N VAL A 345 -22.77 -7.19 -1.94
CA VAL A 345 -21.96 -6.97 -0.73
C VAL A 345 -21.51 -8.31 -0.13
N GLY A 346 -20.23 -8.49 0.20
CA GLY A 346 -19.75 -9.68 0.91
C GLY A 346 -19.79 -10.99 0.13
N LEU A 347 -20.00 -10.96 -1.19
CA LEU A 347 -20.11 -12.17 -2.01
C LEU A 347 -18.74 -12.81 -2.26
N LYS A 348 -18.73 -14.15 -2.29
CA LYS A 348 -17.55 -14.97 -2.59
C LYS A 348 -17.91 -16.04 -3.61
N LYS A 349 -17.16 -16.15 -4.71
CA LYS A 349 -17.28 -17.22 -5.71
C LYS A 349 -18.68 -17.32 -6.35
N LYS A 350 -19.33 -16.17 -6.62
CA LYS A 350 -20.67 -16.07 -7.23
C LYS A 350 -20.59 -15.35 -8.58
N ARG A 351 -21.58 -15.56 -9.46
CA ARG A 351 -21.66 -14.91 -10.77
C ARG A 351 -23.10 -14.53 -11.11
N PHE A 352 -23.27 -13.47 -11.91
CA PHE A 352 -24.57 -12.97 -12.40
C PHE A 352 -25.54 -12.50 -11.29
N CYS A 353 -25.01 -12.09 -10.13
CA CYS A 353 -25.82 -11.72 -8.97
C CYS A 353 -26.26 -10.25 -8.98
N ILE A 354 -27.46 -9.98 -8.48
CA ILE A 354 -27.97 -8.61 -8.28
C ILE A 354 -28.58 -8.48 -6.88
N LEU A 355 -28.07 -7.53 -6.08
CA LEU A 355 -28.43 -7.36 -4.66
C LEU A 355 -28.33 -8.68 -3.85
N ASN A 356 -27.23 -9.43 -4.00
CA ASN A 356 -26.99 -10.74 -3.35
C ASN A 356 -28.02 -11.85 -3.69
N LYS A 357 -28.67 -11.76 -4.85
CA LYS A 357 -29.49 -12.84 -5.45
C LYS A 357 -28.90 -13.29 -6.78
#